data_AF-A6QZV2-F1
#
_entry.id   AF-A6QZV2-F1
#
_cell.length_a   1.000
_cell.length_b   1.000
_cell.length_c   1.000
_cell.angle_alpha   90.00
_cell.angle_beta   90.00
_cell.angle_gamma   90.00
#
_symmetry.space_group_name_H-M   'P 1'
#
loop_
_entity.id
_entity.type
_entity.pdbx_description
1 polymer ?
#
loop_
_entity_poly.entity_id
_entity_poly.type
_entity_poly.pdbx_seq_one_letter_code
_entity_poly.pdbx_strand_id
1 'polypeptide(L)' 'MVKDTGVDGAVVTTTPGTHFALAELALKGGKYVIVEKLFTPTHQEADELVALLKCLIASAYIATYISFGTY' A
#
# COMPACT_ATOMS: atom_id res chain seq x y z
N MET A 1 -0.21 17.58 1.53
CA MET A 1 0.03 16.34 0.77
C MET A 1 -1.16 15.38 0.84
N VAL A 2 -1.39 14.60 1.90
CA VAL A 2 -2.59 13.69 1.95
C VAL A 2 -3.92 14.44 2.09
N LYS A 3 -3.92 15.60 2.76
CA LYS A 3 -5.11 16.45 2.92
C LYS A 3 -5.35 17.43 1.76
N ASP A 4 -4.51 17.38 0.74
CA ASP A 4 -4.65 18.24 -0.43
C ASP A 4 -5.78 17.73 -1.32
N THR A 5 -6.75 18.58 -1.63
CA THR A 5 -7.90 18.21 -2.47
C THR A 5 -7.54 18.18 -3.95
N GLY A 6 -6.43 18.80 -4.37
CA GLY A 6 -5.95 18.76 -5.76
C GLY A 6 -5.07 17.56 -6.10
N VAL A 7 -4.80 16.68 -5.14
CA VAL A 7 -3.97 15.48 -5.33
C VAL A 7 -4.85 14.25 -5.26
N ASP A 8 -4.86 13.44 -6.31
CA ASP A 8 -5.71 12.25 -6.37
C ASP A 8 -5.09 11.03 -5.65
N GLY A 9 -3.76 11.01 -5.48
CA GLY A 9 -3.06 9.88 -4.88
C GLY A 9 -1.60 10.10 -4.51
N ALA A 10 -1.00 9.07 -3.91
CA ALA A 10 0.35 9.07 -3.38
C ALA A 10 1.14 7.85 -3.86
N VAL A 11 2.44 8.05 -4.13
CA VAL A 11 3.41 6.98 -4.38
C VAL A 11 4.36 6.94 -3.20
N VAL A 12 4.44 5.80 -2.52
CA VAL A 12 5.25 5.59 -1.33
C VAL A 12 6.51 4.82 -1.71
N THR A 13 7.60 5.55 -1.89
CA THR A 13 8.92 5.02 -2.25
C THR A 13 9.95 5.25 -1.14
N THR A 14 9.50 5.19 0.11
CA THR A 14 10.32 5.43 1.30
C THR A 14 11.00 4.14 1.77
N THR A 15 11.48 4.10 3.01
CA THR A 15 12.01 2.85 3.58
C THR A 15 10.86 1.91 3.99
N PRO A 16 11.05 0.58 3.92
CA PRO A 16 9.98 -0.40 4.17
C PRO A 16 9.25 -0.23 5.50
N GLY A 17 9.97 0.12 6.58
CA GLY A 17 9.37 0.34 7.90
C GLY A 17 8.39 1.52 7.98
N THR A 18 8.33 2.36 6.94
CA THR A 18 7.40 3.50 6.87
C THR A 18 6.27 3.30 5.87
N HIS A 19 6.33 2.25 5.05
CA HIS A 19 5.35 2.00 3.99
C HIS A 19 3.94 1.83 4.54
N PHE A 20 3.79 1.02 5.59
CA PHE A 20 2.48 0.75 6.19
C PHE A 20 1.78 2.02 6.67
N ALA A 21 2.44 2.79 7.55
CA ALA A 21 1.85 3.99 8.14
C ALA A 21 1.51 5.05 7.08
N LEU A 22 2.35 5.21 6.05
CA LEU A 22 2.11 6.18 4.97
C LEU A 22 0.98 5.74 4.03
N ALA A 23 0.94 4.45 3.68
CA ALA A 23 -0.12 3.90 2.85
C ALA A 23 -1.47 3.94 3.57
N GLU A 24 -1.52 3.56 4.85
CA GLU A 24 -2.72 3.63 5.67
C GLU A 24 -3.27 5.06 5.74
N LEU A 25 -2.40 6.04 5.99
CA LEU A 25 -2.78 7.45 6.07
C LEU A 25 -3.38 7.95 4.76
N ALA A 26 -2.79 7.60 3.62
CA ALA A 26 -3.29 8.01 2.31
C ALA A 26 -4.61 7.32 1.94
N LEU A 27 -4.76 6.02 2.25
CA LEU A 27 -6.00 5.28 2.04
C LEU A 27 -7.15 5.83 2.89
N LYS A 28 -6.90 6.11 4.19
CA LYS A 28 -7.88 6.76 5.06
C LYS A 28 -8.25 8.17 4.58
N GLY A 29 -7.36 8.83 3.85
CA GLY A 29 -7.60 10.11 3.17
C GLY A 29 -8.40 10.01 1.87
N GLY A 30 -8.81 8.80 1.46
CA GLY A 30 -9.56 8.57 0.21
C GLY A 30 -8.70 8.74 -1.05
N LYS A 31 -7.37 8.59 -0.93
CA LYS A 31 -6.41 8.77 -2.02
C LYS A 31 -5.99 7.42 -2.60
N TYR A 32 -5.68 7.35 -3.91
CA TYR A 32 -5.03 6.16 -4.45
C TYR A 32 -3.61 6.02 -3.92
N VAL A 33 -3.14 4.80 -3.71
CA VAL A 33 -1.79 4.55 -3.18
C VAL A 33 -1.07 3.52 -4.02
N ILE A 34 0.17 3.84 -4.40
CA ILE A 34 1.14 2.91 -4.97
C ILE A 34 2.30 2.80 -3.98
N VAL A 35 2.77 1.59 -3.68
CA VAL A 35 3.88 1.36 -2.75
C VAL A 35 5.02 0.65 -3.47
N GLU A 36 6.25 1.07 -3.18
CA GLU A 36 7.48 0.51 -3.72
C GLU A 36 7.67 -0.97 -3.32
N LYS A 37 8.50 -1.69 -4.09
CA LYS A 37 8.86 -3.08 -3.80
C LYS A 37 9.69 -3.16 -2.51
N LEU A 38 9.48 -4.24 -1.74
CA LEU A 38 9.64 -4.32 -0.27
C LEU A 38 8.44 -3.69 0.45
N PHE A 39 7.26 -4.23 0.17
CA PHE A 39 5.95 -3.67 0.50
C PHE A 39 5.80 -3.32 1.99
N THR A 40 5.96 -4.29 2.87
CA THR A 40 5.94 -4.12 4.33
C THR A 40 6.94 -5.09 4.97
N PRO A 41 7.46 -4.81 6.17
CA PRO A 41 8.31 -5.73 6.93
C PRO A 41 7.63 -7.07 7.28
N THR A 42 6.31 -7.10 7.42
CA THR A 42 5.55 -8.31 7.78
C THR A 42 4.34 -8.51 6.87
N HIS A 43 3.90 -9.77 6.71
CA HIS A 43 2.68 -10.10 5.95
C HIS A 43 1.41 -9.59 6.64
N GLN A 44 1.39 -9.51 7.96
CA GLN A 44 0.25 -9.02 8.74
C GLN A 44 -0.09 -7.56 8.36
N GLU A 45 0.92 -6.70 8.30
CA GLU A 45 0.76 -5.31 7.83
C GLU A 45 0.25 -5.23 6.37
N ALA A 46 0.67 -6.19 5.53
CA ALA A 46 0.19 -6.26 4.16
C ALA A 46 -1.31 -6.63 4.10
N ASP A 47 -1.71 -7.64 4.87
CA ASP A 47 -3.11 -8.08 4.95
C ASP A 47 -4.01 -6.97 5.52
N GLU A 48 -3.52 -6.20 6.50
CA GLU A 48 -4.23 -5.05 7.04
C GLU A 48 -4.46 -3.95 5.99
N LEU A 49 -3.44 -3.63 5.17
CA LEU A 49 -3.61 -2.67 4.06
C LEU A 49 -4.61 -3.18 3.02
N VAL A 50 -4.55 -4.47 2.68
CA VAL A 50 -5.50 -5.09 1.75
C VAL A 50 -6.93 -5.05 2.31
N ALA A 51 -7.11 -5.27 3.61
CA ALA A 51 -8.42 -5.20 4.26
C ALA A 51 -9.00 -3.77 4.27
N LEU A 52 -8.14 -2.74 4.32
CA LEU A 52 -8.55 -1.33 4.19
C LEU A 52 -8.94 -0.97 2.76
N LEU A 53 -8.33 -1.60 1.76
CA LEU A 53 -8.63 -1.45 0.32
C LEU A 53 -9.92 -2.19 -0.05
N LYS A 54 -11.09 -1.68 0.35
CA LYS A 54 -12.38 -2.30 0.02
C LYS A 54 -12.87 -2.09 -1.41
N CYS A 55 -12.31 -1.17 -2.20
CA CYS A 55 -12.78 -0.94 -3.57
C CYS A 55 -11.77 -0.15 -4.40
N LEU A 56 -11.49 -0.66 -5.60
CA LEU A 56 -10.83 -0.04 -6.76
C LEU A 56 -9.28 0.11 -6.80
N ILE A 57 -8.71 -0.78 -7.62
CA ILE A 57 -7.49 -0.67 -8.45
C ILE A 57 -6.16 -0.56 -7.69
N ALA A 58 -5.78 -1.67 -7.05
CA ALA A 58 -4.39 -1.96 -6.68
C ALA A 58 -3.64 -2.52 -7.91
N SER A 59 -3.25 -1.66 -8.85
CA SER A 59 -2.25 -2.04 -9.86
C SER A 59 -0.85 -1.85 -9.28
N ALA A 60 -0.49 -2.70 -8.31
CA ALA A 60 0.90 -2.95 -7.93
C ALA A 60 1.00 -4.34 -7.26
N TYR A 61 1.02 -5.38 -8.10
CA TYR A 61 1.79 -6.61 -7.88
C TYR A 61 1.63 -7.36 -6.52
N ILE A 62 0.40 -7.70 -6.13
CA ILE A 62 0.15 -8.83 -5.22
C ILE A 62 0.46 -10.19 -5.90
N ALA A 63 0.75 -10.21 -7.20
CA ALA A 63 1.01 -11.43 -7.98
C ALA A 63 2.31 -12.18 -7.60
N THR A 64 3.27 -11.57 -6.90
CA THR A 64 4.50 -12.28 -6.49
C THR A 64 4.44 -12.93 -5.12
N TYR A 65 3.45 -12.60 -4.28
CA TYR A 65 3.31 -13.22 -2.95
C TYR A 65 2.50 -14.52 -2.95
N ILE A 66 1.62 -14.71 -3.95
CA ILE A 66 0.89 -15.98 -4.10
C ILE A 66 1.74 -17.05 -4.81
N SER A 67 2.78 -16.68 -5.57
CA SER A 67 3.63 -17.62 -6.31
C SER A 67 4.99 -17.96 -5.68
N PHE A 68 5.38 -17.34 -4.56
CA PHE A 68 6.61 -17.71 -3.84
C PHE A 68 6.36 -18.28 -2.44
N GLY A 69 5.12 -18.68 -2.15
CA GLY A 69 4.75 -19.51 -0.99
C GLY A 69 5.02 -21.00 -1.21
N THR A 70 6.20 -21.35 -1.68
CA THR A 70 6.83 -22.67 -1.54
C THR A 70 8.32 -22.47 -1.88
N TYR A 71 9.17 -22.36 -0.86
CA TYR A 71 10.46 -23.04 -0.66
C TYR A 71 11.11 -22.47 0.60
#